data_AF-A0A6P7KVW2-F1
#
_entry.id   AF-A0A6P7KVW2-F1
#
_cell.length_a   1.000
_cell.length_b   1.000
_cell.length_c   1.000
_cell.angle_alpha   90.00
_cell.angle_beta   90.00
_cell.angle_gamma   90.00
#
_symmetry.space_group_name_H-M   'P 1'
#
loop_
_entity.id
_entity.type
_entity.pdbx_description
1 polymer ?
#
loop_
_entity_poly.entity_id
_entity_poly.type
_entity_poly.pdbx_seq_one_letter_code
_entity_poly.pdbx_strand_id
1 'polypeptide(L)'
;MGIFEKCGYDEYPETSLPSQMNRKVIATESALKKKIRESKHGRFMEKDKRILEELKSLHCDPHPFFRVFPSESDFMFWRILMQGPPDTPYEKGVFELYCQFGAEYPVKPPLVRFVTQIYHCNVNSVGRICHNIFDRCYNAHITMRDIFDAVYGLLIVPEPEDPLDSILAEEFLTSRETYEREAKKHTEEMAGNSLDDMEMTLVDPVTQFMPRHLICPLTNKVFVDPVKTVYGTVYERKAIEEHLRLHQYEPQTGPGHELELSDIMPDCDMKKMVMDYRSHQIQ
;
A
#
# COMPACT_ATOMS: atom_id res chain seq x y z
N MET A 1 10.64 12.75 -38.27
CA MET A 1 10.15 13.60 -37.16
C MET A 1 9.17 12.76 -36.37
N GLY A 2 9.67 12.05 -35.35
CA GLY A 2 8.81 11.29 -34.43
C GLY A 2 8.12 12.25 -33.48
N ILE A 3 6.80 12.17 -33.44
CA ILE A 3 5.95 12.97 -32.59
C ILE A 3 6.11 12.43 -31.17
N PHE A 4 7.03 13.00 -30.40
CA PHE A 4 6.99 12.92 -28.94
C PHE A 4 5.80 13.78 -28.50
N GLU A 5 4.60 13.19 -28.48
CA GLU A 5 3.50 13.72 -27.67
C GLU A 5 3.94 13.62 -26.22
N LYS A 6 4.44 14.73 -25.69
CA LYS A 6 4.75 14.87 -24.27
C LYS A 6 3.47 14.65 -23.49
N CYS A 7 3.44 13.56 -22.73
CA CYS A 7 2.43 13.24 -21.74
C CYS A 7 2.21 14.48 -20.85
N GLY A 8 1.00 15.04 -20.87
CA GLY A 8 0.62 16.30 -20.20
C GLY A 8 0.57 16.23 -18.67
N TYR A 9 1.32 15.32 -18.05
CA TYR A 9 1.54 15.26 -16.61
C TYR A 9 3.00 15.64 -16.34
N ASP A 10 3.18 16.82 -15.74
CA ASP A 10 4.45 17.40 -15.29
C ASP A 10 5.55 17.48 -16.37
N GLU A 11 5.52 18.52 -17.21
CA GLU A 11 6.65 18.87 -18.08
C GLU A 11 7.94 19.16 -17.28
N TYR A 12 7.79 19.55 -16.00
CA TYR A 12 8.87 19.78 -15.05
C TYR A 12 8.44 19.25 -13.67
N PRO A 13 8.75 17.98 -13.33
CA PRO A 13 8.37 17.45 -12.02
C PRO A 13 9.09 18.22 -10.91
N GLU A 14 8.34 18.68 -9.91
CA GLU A 14 8.91 19.31 -8.72
C GLU A 14 9.93 18.37 -8.08
N THR A 15 11.16 18.86 -7.90
CA THR A 15 12.28 18.07 -7.39
C THR A 15 12.31 18.00 -5.87
N SER A 16 11.59 18.88 -5.18
CA SER A 16 11.45 18.89 -3.74
C SER A 16 10.16 18.20 -3.28
N LEU A 17 10.24 17.52 -2.15
CA LEU A 17 9.05 16.99 -1.49
C LEU A 17 8.07 18.11 -1.09
N PRO A 18 6.75 17.87 -1.18
CA PRO A 18 5.75 18.88 -0.84
C PRO A 18 5.80 19.20 0.66
N SER A 19 5.53 20.45 1.01
CA SER A 19 5.52 20.92 2.41
C SER A 19 4.56 20.13 3.32
N GLN A 20 3.51 19.54 2.73
CA GLN A 20 2.54 18.68 3.40
C GLN A 20 3.18 17.44 4.07
N MET A 21 4.34 16.98 3.59
CA MET A 21 5.07 15.86 4.19
C MET A 21 5.46 16.11 5.66
N ASN A 22 5.69 17.37 6.01
CA ASN A 22 6.07 17.77 7.38
C ASN A 22 4.86 17.94 8.30
N ARG A 23 3.63 17.76 7.80
CA ARG A 23 2.41 17.95 8.59
C ARG A 23 2.03 16.65 9.30
N LYS A 24 1.35 16.79 10.44
CA LYS A 24 0.81 15.64 11.19
C LYS A 24 -0.20 14.87 10.34
N VAL A 25 -0.09 13.55 10.38
CA VAL A 25 -1.05 12.60 9.82
C VAL A 25 -1.77 11.86 10.93
N ILE A 26 -2.89 11.24 10.60
CA ILE A 26 -3.73 10.50 11.56
C ILE A 26 -4.18 9.17 10.97
N ALA A 27 -4.58 8.24 11.85
CA ALA A 27 -5.14 6.97 11.43
C ALA A 27 -6.43 7.15 10.61
N THR A 28 -6.69 6.22 9.68
CA THR A 28 -7.85 6.26 8.78
C THR A 28 -9.18 6.38 9.52
N GLU A 29 -9.35 5.64 10.62
CA GLU A 29 -10.55 5.68 11.46
C GLU A 29 -10.81 7.10 12.00
N SER A 30 -9.79 7.72 12.60
CA SER A 30 -9.88 9.07 13.17
C SER A 30 -10.17 10.12 12.10
N ALA A 31 -9.55 9.99 10.93
CA ALA A 31 -9.81 10.87 9.78
C ALA A 31 -11.26 10.74 9.29
N LEU A 32 -11.76 9.51 9.15
CA LEU A 32 -13.13 9.22 8.72
C LEU A 32 -14.15 9.76 9.72
N LYS A 33 -14.00 9.49 11.02
CA LYS A 33 -14.87 10.02 12.07
C LYS A 33 -14.94 11.54 12.04
N LYS A 34 -13.78 12.21 11.92
CA LYS A 34 -13.70 13.67 11.81
C LYS A 34 -14.48 14.17 10.59
N LYS A 35 -14.25 13.57 9.41
CA LYS A 35 -14.89 14.00 8.15
C LYS A 35 -16.38 13.71 8.07
N ILE A 36 -16.84 12.57 8.58
CA ILE A 36 -18.26 12.22 8.65
C ILE A 36 -19.01 13.17 9.59
N ARG A 37 -18.38 13.64 10.67
CA ARG A 37 -18.96 14.66 11.54
C ARG A 37 -19.03 16.04 10.87
N GLU A 38 -17.99 16.42 10.13
CA GLU A 38 -17.95 17.67 9.36
C GLU A 38 -19.00 17.68 8.24
N SER A 39 -19.23 16.55 7.55
CA SER A 39 -20.18 16.46 6.45
C SER A 39 -21.64 16.64 6.89
N LYS A 40 -21.99 16.31 8.15
CA LYS A 40 -23.32 16.58 8.72
C LYS A 40 -23.66 18.07 8.81
N HIS A 41 -22.65 18.95 8.79
CA HIS A 41 -22.81 20.39 9.03
C HIS A 41 -22.49 21.26 7.80
N GLY A 42 -22.07 20.68 6.67
CA GLY A 42 -21.60 21.43 5.51
C GLY A 42 -21.89 20.76 4.17
N ARG A 43 -21.84 21.54 3.09
CA ARG A 43 -21.99 21.05 1.71
C ARG A 43 -20.66 20.47 1.23
N PHE A 44 -20.58 19.15 1.12
CA PHE A 44 -19.42 18.46 0.54
C PHE A 44 -19.39 18.61 -0.99
N MET A 45 -18.21 18.89 -1.55
CA MET A 45 -18.00 18.81 -3.00
C MET A 45 -18.00 17.34 -3.44
N GLU A 46 -18.32 17.07 -4.70
CA GLU A 46 -18.36 15.70 -5.24
C GLU A 46 -17.00 14.99 -5.12
N LYS A 47 -15.91 15.71 -5.39
CA LYS A 47 -14.53 15.25 -5.16
C LYS A 47 -14.29 14.79 -3.73
N ASP A 48 -14.73 15.58 -2.75
CA ASP A 48 -14.50 15.27 -1.33
C ASP A 48 -15.26 14.00 -0.91
N LYS A 49 -16.46 13.78 -1.47
CA LYS A 49 -17.23 12.55 -1.26
C LYS A 49 -16.48 11.36 -1.83
N ARG A 50 -15.94 11.49 -3.05
CA ARG A 50 -15.15 10.42 -3.66
C ARG A 50 -13.92 10.08 -2.83
N ILE A 51 -13.12 11.06 -2.40
CA ILE A 51 -11.94 10.82 -1.56
C ILE A 51 -12.35 10.16 -0.22
N LEU A 52 -13.48 10.56 0.35
CA LEU A 52 -14.02 9.94 1.56
C LEU A 52 -14.41 8.48 1.34
N GLU A 53 -15.00 8.15 0.19
CA GLU A 53 -15.34 6.77 -0.21
C GLU A 53 -14.10 5.91 -0.42
N GLU A 54 -13.04 6.44 -1.07
CA GLU A 54 -11.75 5.75 -1.21
C GLU A 54 -11.15 5.41 0.16
N LEU A 55 -11.10 6.39 1.07
CA LEU A 55 -10.56 6.18 2.41
C LEU A 55 -11.43 5.20 3.23
N LYS A 56 -12.76 5.29 3.09
CA LYS A 56 -13.69 4.36 3.74
C LYS A 56 -13.49 2.94 3.24
N SER A 57 -13.33 2.75 1.93
CA SER A 57 -13.04 1.46 1.32
C SER A 57 -11.75 0.86 1.90
N LEU A 58 -10.66 1.64 1.88
CA LEU A 58 -9.36 1.22 2.43
C LEU A 58 -9.35 1.04 3.95
N HIS A 59 -10.24 1.71 4.68
CA HIS A 59 -10.41 1.45 6.12
C HIS A 59 -11.14 0.13 6.35
N CYS A 60 -12.26 -0.11 5.67
CA CYS A 60 -13.08 -1.30 5.89
C CYS A 60 -12.38 -2.57 5.40
N ASP A 61 -11.76 -2.49 4.23
CA ASP A 61 -10.94 -3.52 3.63
C ASP A 61 -9.54 -2.94 3.32
N PRO A 62 -8.62 -2.96 4.29
CA PRO A 62 -7.24 -2.52 4.10
C PRO A 62 -6.49 -3.40 3.11
N HIS A 63 -5.57 -2.78 2.39
CA HIS A 63 -4.66 -3.52 1.54
C HIS A 63 -3.61 -4.24 2.40
N PRO A 64 -3.28 -5.52 2.14
CA PRO A 64 -2.35 -6.29 2.97
C PRO A 64 -0.99 -5.59 3.14
N PHE A 65 -0.45 -5.06 2.03
CA PHE A 65 0.89 -4.47 1.95
C PHE A 65 0.96 -2.95 2.08
N PHE A 66 -0.17 -2.24 2.19
CA PHE A 66 -0.18 -0.77 2.27
C PHE A 66 -0.83 -0.30 3.56
N ARG A 67 -0.36 0.83 4.08
CA ARG A 67 -0.99 1.61 5.16
C ARG A 67 -1.12 3.04 4.72
N VAL A 68 -2.27 3.66 5.03
CA VAL A 68 -2.62 5.00 4.57
C VAL A 68 -2.87 5.91 5.77
N PHE A 69 -2.28 7.09 5.73
CA PHE A 69 -2.34 8.09 6.80
C PHE A 69 -2.69 9.45 6.20
N PRO A 70 -3.98 9.84 6.20
CA PRO A 70 -4.40 11.15 5.74
C PRO A 70 -3.81 12.26 6.61
N SER A 71 -3.46 13.40 6.00
CA SER A 71 -3.05 14.58 6.75
C SER A 71 -4.22 15.10 7.59
N GLU A 72 -3.91 15.46 8.83
CA GLU A 72 -4.89 16.03 9.76
C GLU A 72 -5.44 17.38 9.28
N SER A 73 -4.57 18.14 8.59
CA SER A 73 -4.81 19.50 8.10
C SER A 73 -5.35 19.56 6.67
N ASP A 74 -5.00 18.58 5.84
CA ASP A 74 -5.38 18.53 4.43
C ASP A 74 -5.78 17.10 4.04
N PHE A 75 -7.09 16.87 3.99
CA PHE A 75 -7.63 15.54 3.70
C PHE A 75 -7.31 15.05 2.29
N MET A 76 -6.88 15.94 1.40
CA MET A 76 -6.47 15.63 0.03
C MET A 76 -5.03 15.13 -0.07
N PHE A 77 -4.27 15.12 1.03
CA PHE A 77 -2.90 14.66 1.07
C PHE A 77 -2.77 13.44 1.99
N TRP A 78 -2.29 12.32 1.45
CA TRP A 78 -2.10 11.09 2.20
C TRP A 78 -0.62 10.69 2.19
N ARG A 79 -0.09 10.35 3.36
CA ARG A 79 1.16 9.59 3.48
C ARG A 79 0.83 8.11 3.42
N ILE A 80 1.67 7.33 2.76
CA ILE A 80 1.43 5.92 2.48
C ILE A 80 2.71 5.16 2.82
N LEU A 81 2.57 4.03 3.51
CA LEU A 81 3.65 3.07 3.68
C LEU A 81 3.32 1.83 2.86
N MET A 82 4.28 1.36 2.08
CA MET A 82 4.17 0.17 1.26
C MET A 82 5.28 -0.81 1.64
N GLN A 83 4.92 -2.03 2.01
CA GLN A 83 5.87 -3.11 2.14
C GLN A 83 6.26 -3.64 0.76
N GLY A 84 7.56 -3.85 0.52
CA GLY A 84 8.06 -4.40 -0.72
C GLY A 84 7.59 -5.83 -0.98
N PRO A 85 7.36 -6.22 -2.25
CA PRO A 85 6.88 -7.56 -2.57
C PRO A 85 7.88 -8.66 -2.19
N PRO A 86 7.40 -9.81 -1.70
CA PRO A 86 8.26 -10.97 -1.44
C PRO A 86 8.88 -11.48 -2.74
N ASP A 87 10.04 -12.14 -2.64
CA ASP A 87 10.72 -12.77 -3.78
C ASP A 87 11.12 -11.75 -4.88
N THR A 88 11.29 -10.48 -4.48
CA THR A 88 11.84 -9.40 -5.30
C THR A 88 13.02 -8.75 -4.59
N PRO A 89 13.85 -7.93 -5.27
CA PRO A 89 14.91 -7.15 -4.62
C PRO A 89 14.41 -6.21 -3.53
N TYR A 90 13.12 -5.88 -3.56
CA TYR A 90 12.47 -4.94 -2.64
C TYR A 90 11.94 -5.62 -1.37
N GLU A 91 12.03 -6.96 -1.27
CA GLU A 91 11.56 -7.73 -0.13
C GLU A 91 12.12 -7.17 1.19
N LYS A 92 11.30 -7.20 2.26
CA LYS A 92 11.57 -6.66 3.61
C LYS A 92 11.71 -5.13 3.70
N GLY A 93 11.93 -4.44 2.58
CA GLY A 93 11.87 -2.99 2.52
C GLY A 93 10.46 -2.45 2.80
N VAL A 94 10.39 -1.28 3.42
CA VAL A 94 9.18 -0.49 3.60
C VAL A 94 9.43 0.89 3.00
N PHE A 95 8.64 1.22 1.99
CA PHE A 95 8.77 2.42 1.20
C PHE A 95 7.69 3.41 1.62
N GLU A 96 8.09 4.65 1.85
CA GLU A 96 7.16 5.76 2.02
C GLU A 96 6.82 6.35 0.66
N LEU A 97 5.52 6.56 0.43
CA LEU A 97 4.95 7.27 -0.70
C LEU A 97 4.05 8.39 -0.19
N TYR A 98 3.73 9.34 -1.06
CA TYR A 98 2.62 10.26 -0.83
C TYR A 98 1.65 10.26 -2.00
N CYS A 99 0.40 10.59 -1.68
CA CYS A 99 -0.68 10.80 -2.62
C CYS A 99 -1.26 12.20 -2.43
N GLN A 100 -1.43 12.94 -3.53
CA GLN A 100 -2.13 14.22 -3.56
C GLN A 100 -3.27 14.15 -4.57
N PHE A 101 -4.49 14.32 -4.10
CA PHE A 101 -5.65 14.46 -4.98
C PHE A 101 -5.65 15.87 -5.59
N GLY A 102 -5.73 15.96 -6.92
CA GLY A 102 -5.72 17.21 -7.67
C GLY A 102 -7.09 17.91 -7.70
N ALA A 103 -7.15 19.08 -8.36
CA ALA A 103 -8.40 19.79 -8.58
C ALA A 103 -9.37 19.02 -9.50
N GLU A 104 -8.82 18.27 -10.46
CA GLU A 104 -9.56 17.51 -11.48
C GLU A 104 -9.87 16.06 -11.07
N TYR A 105 -9.54 15.64 -9.84
CA TYR A 105 -9.90 14.31 -9.36
C TYR A 105 -11.42 14.18 -9.18
N PRO A 106 -12.07 13.06 -9.60
CA PRO A 106 -11.50 11.82 -10.12
C PRO A 106 -11.42 11.73 -11.64
N VAL A 107 -11.62 12.80 -12.40
CA VAL A 107 -11.49 12.81 -13.87
C VAL A 107 -10.03 12.57 -14.27
N LYS A 108 -9.08 13.14 -13.52
CA LYS A 108 -7.65 12.84 -13.59
C LYS A 108 -7.19 12.01 -12.39
N PRO A 109 -6.13 11.19 -12.54
CA PRO A 109 -5.59 10.41 -11.44
C PRO A 109 -5.05 11.30 -10.33
N PRO A 110 -5.00 10.78 -9.09
CA PRO A 110 -4.22 11.43 -8.05
C PRO A 110 -2.72 11.33 -8.38
N LEU A 111 -1.95 12.29 -7.91
CA LEU A 111 -0.50 12.24 -7.99
C LEU A 111 0.01 11.31 -6.90
N VAL A 112 0.75 10.26 -7.28
CA VAL A 112 1.41 9.34 -6.36
C VAL A 112 2.91 9.34 -6.64
N ARG A 113 3.73 9.52 -5.61
CA ARG A 113 5.20 9.50 -5.72
C ARG A 113 5.84 8.79 -4.55
N PHE A 114 6.99 8.16 -4.82
CA PHE A 114 7.90 7.67 -3.81
C PHE A 114 8.58 8.84 -3.08
N VAL A 115 8.63 8.72 -1.76
CA VAL A 115 9.43 9.56 -0.86
C VAL A 115 10.75 8.85 -0.58
N THR A 116 10.68 7.57 -0.23
CA THR A 116 11.83 6.69 -0.13
C THR A 116 12.42 6.49 -1.52
N GLN A 117 13.71 6.78 -1.69
CA GLN A 117 14.40 6.50 -2.96
C GLN A 117 14.38 4.99 -3.24
N ILE A 118 14.11 4.65 -4.50
CA ILE A 118 14.01 3.26 -4.94
C ILE A 118 14.78 3.09 -6.25
N TYR A 119 15.50 1.98 -6.35
CA TYR A 119 16.22 1.59 -7.55
C TYR A 119 15.26 0.82 -8.46
N HIS A 120 14.61 1.52 -9.39
CA HIS A 120 13.59 0.94 -10.27
C HIS A 120 13.54 1.66 -11.63
N CYS A 121 13.45 0.95 -12.76
CA CYS A 121 13.53 1.58 -14.09
C CYS A 121 12.30 2.46 -14.43
N ASN A 122 11.12 2.11 -13.88
CA ASN A 122 9.90 2.92 -13.99
C ASN A 122 9.72 3.99 -12.91
N VAL A 123 10.71 4.21 -12.03
CA VAL A 123 10.68 5.26 -11.00
C VAL A 123 11.89 6.16 -11.15
N ASN A 124 11.70 7.48 -11.23
CA ASN A 124 12.83 8.41 -11.36
C ASN A 124 13.38 8.88 -10.00
N SER A 125 14.45 9.67 -10.02
CA SER A 125 15.13 10.18 -8.82
C SER A 125 14.29 11.09 -7.92
N VAL A 126 13.17 11.63 -8.41
CA VAL A 126 12.21 12.43 -7.63
C VAL A 126 10.97 11.61 -7.21
N GLY A 127 11.01 10.30 -7.42
CA GLY A 127 9.98 9.36 -7.00
C GLY A 127 8.74 9.32 -7.90
N ARG A 128 8.77 9.94 -9.09
CA ARG A 128 7.68 9.81 -10.07
C ARG A 128 7.63 8.38 -10.58
N ILE A 129 6.42 7.84 -10.67
CA ILE A 129 6.14 6.50 -11.21
C ILE A 129 5.63 6.65 -12.65
N CYS A 130 6.17 5.87 -13.58
CA CYS A 130 5.59 5.70 -14.91
C CYS A 130 4.82 4.39 -14.95
N HIS A 131 3.49 4.49 -15.08
CA HIS A 131 2.61 3.35 -15.29
C HIS A 131 1.33 3.86 -15.96
N ASN A 132 0.77 3.06 -16.86
CA ASN A 132 -0.39 3.46 -17.68
C ASN A 132 -1.65 3.82 -16.86
N ILE A 133 -1.76 3.31 -15.63
CA ILE A 133 -2.87 3.57 -14.69
C ILE A 133 -2.93 5.04 -14.27
N PHE A 134 -1.84 5.79 -14.40
CA PHE A 134 -1.79 7.22 -14.13
C PHE A 134 -1.95 8.07 -15.40
N ASP A 135 -2.23 7.45 -16.54
CA ASP A 135 -2.34 8.15 -17.83
C ASP A 135 -3.42 7.49 -18.72
N ARG A 136 -3.04 6.86 -19.83
CA ARG A 136 -3.93 6.31 -20.86
C ARG A 136 -4.96 5.28 -20.38
N CYS A 137 -4.68 4.56 -19.30
CA CYS A 137 -5.59 3.55 -18.73
C CYS A 137 -6.41 4.09 -17.55
N TYR A 138 -6.17 5.33 -17.13
CA TYR A 138 -6.94 5.92 -16.04
C TYR A 138 -8.36 6.28 -16.49
N ASN A 139 -9.32 6.02 -15.61
CA ASN A 139 -10.66 6.59 -15.69
C ASN A 139 -11.22 6.73 -14.28
N ALA A 140 -12.33 7.48 -14.12
CA ALA A 140 -12.88 7.77 -12.81
C ALA A 140 -13.35 6.53 -12.00
N HIS A 141 -13.48 5.33 -12.59
CA HIS A 141 -13.81 4.12 -11.82
C HIS A 141 -12.60 3.48 -11.15
N ILE A 142 -11.38 3.82 -11.57
CA ILE A 142 -10.15 3.36 -10.94
C ILE A 142 -10.10 3.89 -9.51
N THR A 143 -9.92 2.97 -8.56
CA THR A 143 -9.84 3.24 -7.13
C THR A 143 -8.40 3.39 -6.67
N MET A 144 -8.21 3.89 -5.45
CA MET A 144 -6.89 3.91 -4.82
C MET A 144 -6.33 2.51 -4.59
N ARG A 145 -7.19 1.50 -4.41
CA ARG A 145 -6.77 0.09 -4.33
C ARG A 145 -6.18 -0.39 -5.65
N ASP A 146 -6.85 -0.11 -6.78
CA ASP A 146 -6.35 -0.47 -8.11
C ASP A 146 -4.99 0.20 -8.39
N ILE A 147 -4.82 1.46 -7.94
CA ILE A 147 -3.55 2.19 -8.02
C ILE A 147 -2.46 1.51 -7.17
N PHE A 148 -2.77 1.08 -5.94
CA PHE A 148 -1.83 0.35 -5.09
C PHE A 148 -1.45 -1.00 -5.70
N ASP A 149 -2.41 -1.75 -6.21
CA ASP A 149 -2.17 -3.03 -6.89
C ASP A 149 -1.26 -2.86 -8.11
N ALA A 150 -1.47 -1.80 -8.90
CA ALA A 150 -0.62 -1.49 -10.05
C ALA A 150 0.81 -1.09 -9.65
N VAL A 151 0.98 -0.22 -8.65
CA VAL A 151 2.31 0.16 -8.15
C VAL A 151 3.03 -1.05 -7.56
N TYR A 152 2.33 -1.89 -6.80
CA TYR A 152 2.90 -3.11 -6.23
C TYR A 152 3.30 -4.13 -7.31
N GLY A 153 2.43 -4.31 -8.32
CA GLY A 153 2.69 -5.15 -9.47
C GLY A 153 3.90 -4.70 -10.29
N LEU A 154 4.12 -3.40 -10.41
CA LEU A 154 5.27 -2.83 -11.12
C LEU A 154 6.61 -3.23 -10.48
N LEU A 155 6.66 -3.34 -9.14
CA LEU A 155 7.84 -3.80 -8.42
C LEU A 155 8.10 -5.32 -8.58
N ILE A 156 7.07 -6.10 -8.92
CA ILE A 156 7.19 -7.54 -9.21
C ILE A 156 7.61 -7.74 -10.67
N VAL A 157 6.99 -7.00 -11.59
CA VAL A 157 7.22 -7.09 -13.02
C VAL A 157 7.52 -5.70 -13.57
N PRO A 158 8.79 -5.27 -13.57
CA PRO A 158 9.19 -3.99 -14.15
C PRO A 158 8.89 -3.93 -15.66
N GLU A 159 8.63 -2.73 -16.17
CA GLU A 159 8.26 -2.47 -17.58
C GLU A 159 9.40 -1.72 -18.30
N PRO A 160 10.48 -2.40 -18.74
CA PRO A 160 11.66 -1.74 -19.33
C PRO A 160 11.40 -1.10 -20.71
N GLU A 161 10.27 -1.38 -21.34
CA GLU A 161 9.86 -0.80 -22.63
C GLU A 161 9.26 0.62 -22.51
N ASP A 162 8.82 1.01 -21.31
CA ASP A 162 8.27 2.34 -21.00
C ASP A 162 8.98 2.96 -19.76
N PRO A 163 10.33 3.08 -19.75
CA PRO A 163 11.09 3.42 -18.56
C PRO A 163 11.16 4.93 -18.32
N LEU A 164 11.34 5.33 -17.06
CA LEU A 164 11.77 6.68 -16.71
C LEU A 164 13.29 6.80 -16.63
N ASP A 165 13.97 5.70 -16.28
CA ASP A 165 15.41 5.62 -16.25
C ASP A 165 15.89 4.58 -17.28
N SER A 166 16.38 5.07 -18.42
CA SER A 166 16.82 4.24 -19.53
C SER A 166 18.09 3.43 -19.20
N ILE A 167 18.92 3.91 -18.27
CA ILE A 167 20.14 3.21 -17.86
C ILE A 167 19.74 1.98 -17.04
N LEU A 168 18.83 2.18 -16.08
CA LEU A 168 18.28 1.07 -15.29
C LEU A 168 17.50 0.06 -16.15
N ALA A 169 16.78 0.53 -17.16
CA ALA A 169 16.08 -0.35 -18.10
C ALA A 169 17.07 -1.19 -18.93
N GLU A 170 18.15 -0.59 -19.43
CA GLU A 170 19.20 -1.31 -20.16
C GLU A 170 19.90 -2.34 -19.25
N GLU A 171 20.22 -1.96 -18.01
CA GLU A 171 20.82 -2.88 -17.04
C GLU A 171 19.90 -4.06 -16.72
N PHE A 172 18.59 -3.80 -16.53
CA PHE A 172 17.59 -4.83 -16.32
C PHE A 172 17.50 -5.83 -17.48
N LEU A 173 17.58 -5.35 -18.73
CA LEU A 173 17.50 -6.17 -19.94
C LEU A 173 18.80 -6.95 -20.22
N THR A 174 19.96 -6.36 -19.92
CA THR A 174 21.27 -6.92 -20.28
C THR A 174 21.93 -7.70 -19.14
N SER A 175 21.68 -7.31 -17.89
CA SER A 175 22.40 -7.76 -16.69
C SER A 175 21.48 -7.88 -15.47
N ARG A 176 20.42 -8.69 -15.60
CA ARG A 176 19.38 -8.87 -14.57
C ARG A 176 19.91 -9.13 -13.15
N GLU A 177 20.94 -9.97 -13.01
CA GLU A 177 21.55 -10.27 -11.70
C GLU A 177 22.19 -9.04 -11.05
N THR A 178 22.85 -8.19 -11.83
CA THR A 178 23.43 -6.94 -11.34
C THR A 178 22.32 -5.99 -10.89
N TYR A 179 21.29 -5.83 -11.72
CA TYR A 179 20.13 -5.00 -11.39
C TYR A 179 19.49 -5.41 -10.06
N GLU A 180 19.19 -6.70 -9.90
CA GLU A 180 18.56 -7.22 -8.69
C GLU A 180 19.48 -7.09 -7.47
N ARG A 181 20.78 -7.29 -7.63
CA ARG A 181 21.77 -7.11 -6.55
C ARG A 181 21.85 -5.66 -6.09
N GLU A 182 21.97 -4.71 -7.02
CA GLU A 182 22.06 -3.28 -6.69
C GLU A 182 20.72 -2.77 -6.14
N ALA A 183 19.58 -3.22 -6.69
CA ALA A 183 18.26 -2.86 -6.17
C ALA A 183 18.04 -3.36 -4.74
N LYS A 184 18.49 -4.57 -4.43
CA LYS A 184 18.44 -5.13 -3.08
C LYS A 184 19.31 -4.34 -2.12
N LYS A 185 20.56 -4.08 -2.49
CA LYS A 185 21.48 -3.27 -1.70
C LYS A 185 20.90 -1.88 -1.43
N HIS A 186 20.34 -1.23 -2.44
CA HIS A 186 19.71 0.08 -2.30
C HIS A 186 18.50 0.03 -1.37
N THR A 187 17.69 -1.03 -1.43
CA THR A 187 16.56 -1.25 -0.52
C THR A 187 17.03 -1.36 0.93
N GLU A 188 18.07 -2.16 1.19
CA GLU A 188 18.66 -2.32 2.54
C GLU A 188 19.23 -1.01 3.10
N GLU A 189 19.74 -0.11 2.24
CA GLU A 189 20.32 1.18 2.61
C GLU A 189 19.26 2.27 2.85
N MET A 190 18.19 2.30 2.04
CA MET A 190 17.29 3.46 1.96
C MET A 190 15.89 3.20 2.53
N ALA A 191 15.39 1.98 2.51
CA ALA A 191 14.04 1.66 2.95
C ALA A 191 13.96 1.41 4.46
N GLY A 192 12.75 1.54 5.02
CA GLY A 192 12.49 1.06 6.37
C GLY A 192 12.47 -0.48 6.43
N ASN A 193 12.67 -1.05 7.61
CA ASN A 193 12.73 -2.51 7.79
C ASN A 193 11.46 -3.11 8.41
N SER A 194 10.57 -2.27 8.93
CA SER A 194 9.37 -2.70 9.65
C SER A 194 8.23 -1.71 9.42
N LEU A 195 7.11 -2.24 8.94
CA LEU A 195 5.90 -1.45 8.69
C LEU A 195 5.36 -0.87 10.00
N ASP A 196 5.42 -1.66 11.07
CA ASP A 196 4.94 -1.28 12.39
C ASP A 196 5.79 -0.18 13.00
N ASP A 197 7.12 -0.29 12.91
CA ASP A 197 8.03 0.71 13.47
C ASP A 197 7.84 2.05 12.77
N MET A 198 7.73 2.03 11.44
CA MET A 198 7.43 3.23 10.67
C MET A 198 6.05 3.80 11.00
N GLU A 199 5.02 2.96 11.12
CA GLU A 199 3.67 3.40 11.52
C GLU A 199 3.69 4.10 12.89
N MET A 200 4.44 3.57 13.86
CA MET A 200 4.61 4.18 15.19
C MET A 200 5.27 5.57 15.15
N THR A 201 6.05 5.88 14.11
CA THR A 201 6.59 7.24 13.92
C THR A 201 5.59 8.22 13.33
N LEU A 202 4.55 7.71 12.66
CA LEU A 202 3.54 8.53 11.95
C LEU A 202 2.32 8.83 12.80
N VAL A 203 1.86 7.85 13.58
CA VAL A 203 0.62 7.93 14.34
C VAL A 203 0.80 7.38 15.76
N ASP A 204 0.17 8.05 16.71
CA ASP A 204 0.14 7.59 18.10
C ASP A 204 -0.62 6.25 18.20
N PRO A 205 -0.14 5.26 18.98
CA PRO A 205 -0.85 4.00 19.16
C PRO A 205 -2.23 4.23 19.77
N VAL A 206 -3.28 3.83 19.07
CA VAL A 206 -4.64 3.92 19.61
C VAL A 206 -4.93 2.64 20.38
N THR A 207 -5.07 2.74 21.70
CA THR A 207 -5.53 1.62 22.53
C THR A 207 -7.03 1.46 22.35
N GLN A 208 -7.44 0.52 21.50
CA GLN A 208 -8.84 0.14 21.33
C GLN A 208 -9.09 -1.30 21.78
N PHE A 209 -10.28 -1.53 22.32
CA PHE A 209 -10.76 -2.87 22.61
C PHE A 209 -11.03 -3.61 21.29
N MET A 210 -10.19 -4.57 20.97
CA MET A 210 -10.34 -5.40 19.77
C MET A 210 -11.10 -6.69 20.12
N PRO A 211 -12.18 -7.05 19.39
CA PRO A 211 -12.90 -8.29 19.64
C PRO A 211 -11.99 -9.49 19.43
N ARG A 212 -11.83 -10.34 20.47
CA ARG A 212 -10.87 -11.46 20.47
C ARG A 212 -11.01 -12.41 19.27
N HIS A 213 -12.22 -12.61 18.76
CA HIS A 213 -12.49 -13.51 17.63
C HIS A 213 -12.04 -12.94 16.27
N LEU A 214 -11.70 -11.65 16.19
CA LEU A 214 -11.21 -10.99 14.98
C LEU A 214 -9.69 -10.83 14.99
N ILE A 215 -9.01 -11.35 16.02
CA ILE A 215 -7.58 -11.21 16.22
C ILE A 215 -6.87 -12.47 15.72
N CYS A 216 -5.86 -12.28 14.89
CA CYS A 216 -4.96 -13.34 14.49
C CYS A 216 -4.13 -13.82 15.69
N PRO A 217 -4.11 -15.12 15.99
CA PRO A 217 -3.34 -15.63 17.12
C PRO A 217 -1.82 -15.56 16.95
N LEU A 218 -1.31 -15.43 15.72
CA LEU A 218 0.12 -15.26 15.45
C LEU A 218 0.56 -13.80 15.62
N THR A 219 -0.19 -12.87 15.04
CA THR A 219 0.22 -11.46 14.98
C THR A 219 -0.33 -10.63 16.14
N ASN A 220 -1.33 -11.13 16.86
CA ASN A 220 -2.09 -10.39 17.87
C ASN A 220 -2.72 -9.09 17.34
N LYS A 221 -3.03 -9.04 16.03
CA LYS A 221 -3.70 -7.92 15.36
C LYS A 221 -4.99 -8.37 14.70
N VAL A 222 -5.88 -7.41 14.43
CA VAL A 222 -7.09 -7.66 13.63
C VAL A 222 -6.69 -8.14 12.23
N PHE A 223 -7.34 -9.19 11.73
CA PHE A 223 -7.01 -9.73 10.41
C PHE A 223 -7.10 -8.66 9.30
N VAL A 224 -6.25 -8.77 8.30
CA VAL A 224 -6.32 -8.03 7.04
C VAL A 224 -6.61 -9.00 5.92
N ASP A 225 -5.84 -10.08 5.78
CA ASP A 225 -6.04 -11.14 4.80
C ASP A 225 -6.10 -12.52 5.49
N PRO A 226 -7.25 -12.87 6.11
CA PRO A 226 -7.38 -14.10 6.86
C PRO A 226 -7.39 -15.33 5.94
N VAL A 227 -6.67 -16.37 6.35
CA VAL A 227 -6.68 -17.70 5.75
C VAL A 227 -7.03 -18.76 6.79
N LYS A 228 -7.75 -19.79 6.35
CA LYS A 228 -8.14 -20.94 7.17
C LYS A 228 -7.29 -22.14 6.79
N THR A 229 -6.76 -22.84 7.79
CA THR A 229 -6.07 -24.12 7.60
C THR A 229 -7.07 -25.26 7.40
N VAL A 230 -6.61 -26.40 6.91
CA VAL A 230 -7.39 -27.66 6.88
C VAL A 230 -7.93 -28.08 8.26
N TYR A 231 -7.30 -27.62 9.34
CA TYR A 231 -7.72 -27.86 10.72
C TYR A 231 -8.78 -26.87 11.23
N GLY A 232 -9.12 -25.86 10.44
CA GLY A 232 -10.15 -24.86 10.75
C GLY A 232 -9.64 -23.63 11.51
N THR A 233 -8.35 -23.57 11.85
CA THR A 233 -7.73 -22.41 12.50
C THR A 233 -7.54 -21.28 11.50
N VAL A 234 -7.77 -20.04 11.93
CA VAL A 234 -7.65 -18.86 11.07
C VAL A 234 -6.40 -18.06 11.45
N TYR A 235 -5.59 -17.74 10.44
CA TYR A 235 -4.36 -16.97 10.56
C TYR A 235 -4.34 -15.80 9.57
N GLU A 236 -3.49 -14.81 9.85
CA GLU A 236 -3.15 -13.79 8.86
C GLU A 236 -2.25 -14.45 7.81
N ARG A 237 -2.62 -14.36 6.52
CA ARG A 237 -1.92 -15.02 5.40
C ARG A 237 -0.42 -14.88 5.51
N LYS A 238 0.06 -13.64 5.55
CA LYS A 238 1.49 -13.34 5.54
C LYS A 238 2.22 -14.01 6.71
N ALA A 239 1.63 -13.97 7.91
CA ALA A 239 2.25 -14.51 9.11
C ALA A 239 2.32 -16.04 9.09
N ILE A 240 1.29 -16.71 8.58
CA ILE A 240 1.32 -18.17 8.44
C ILE A 240 2.26 -18.61 7.31
N GLU A 241 2.31 -17.88 6.18
CA GLU A 241 3.23 -18.18 5.09
C GLU A 241 4.70 -18.02 5.52
N GLU A 242 5.04 -16.96 6.27
CA GLU A 242 6.37 -16.79 6.86
C GLU A 242 6.71 -17.89 7.87
N HIS A 243 5.75 -18.32 8.69
CA HIS A 243 5.94 -19.44 9.60
C HIS A 243 6.24 -20.73 8.82
N LEU A 244 5.47 -21.00 7.76
CA LEU A 244 5.57 -22.21 6.96
C LEU A 244 6.85 -22.30 6.12
N ARG A 245 7.48 -21.15 5.81
CA ARG A 245 8.83 -21.11 5.21
C ARG A 245 9.91 -21.67 6.14
N LEU A 246 9.70 -21.61 7.45
CA LEU A 246 10.68 -22.05 8.46
C LEU A 246 10.28 -23.35 9.16
N HIS A 247 8.98 -23.67 9.20
CA HIS A 247 8.41 -24.77 9.98
C HIS A 247 7.31 -25.46 9.18
N GLN A 248 7.30 -26.79 9.12
CA GLN A 248 6.27 -27.53 8.37
C GLN A 248 5.11 -27.99 9.26
N TYR A 249 4.64 -27.12 10.16
CA TYR A 249 3.58 -27.47 11.09
C TYR A 249 2.73 -26.26 11.48
N GLU A 250 1.55 -26.53 12.07
CA GLU A 250 0.65 -25.47 12.51
C GLU A 250 1.14 -24.80 13.81
N PRO A 251 1.22 -23.45 13.86
CA PRO A 251 1.84 -22.73 14.98
C PRO A 251 1.24 -22.99 16.36
N GLN A 252 -0.08 -23.24 16.43
CA GLN A 252 -0.76 -23.43 17.71
C GLN A 252 -0.66 -24.86 18.27
N THR A 253 -0.53 -25.85 17.38
CA THR A 253 -0.65 -27.27 17.73
C THR A 253 0.68 -28.01 17.63
N GLY A 254 1.69 -27.43 16.95
CA GLY A 254 3.07 -27.91 16.92
C GLY A 254 3.31 -29.06 15.95
N PRO A 255 4.48 -29.73 16.02
CA PRO A 255 4.96 -30.69 15.02
C PRO A 255 4.08 -31.92 14.74
N GLY A 256 3.02 -32.15 15.51
CA GLY A 256 2.05 -33.22 15.27
C GLY A 256 0.98 -32.89 14.24
N HIS A 257 0.94 -31.65 13.73
CA HIS A 257 -0.01 -31.17 12.74
C HIS A 257 0.76 -30.55 11.58
N GLU A 258 1.24 -31.42 10.69
CA GLU A 258 1.91 -31.00 9.47
C GLU A 258 0.97 -30.11 8.64
N LEU A 259 1.54 -29.05 8.06
CA LEU A 259 0.78 -28.07 7.30
C LEU A 259 1.66 -27.54 6.16
N GLU A 260 1.13 -27.56 4.94
CA GLU A 260 1.78 -26.99 3.76
C GLU A 260 1.04 -25.74 3.26
N LEU A 261 1.67 -24.98 2.35
CA LEU A 261 1.05 -23.80 1.74
C LEU A 261 -0.19 -24.14 0.91
N SER A 262 -0.30 -25.38 0.40
CA SER A 262 -1.50 -25.88 -0.28
C SER A 262 -2.69 -26.08 0.65
N ASP A 263 -2.45 -26.19 1.96
CA ASP A 263 -3.48 -26.49 2.96
C ASP A 263 -4.12 -25.24 3.57
N ILE A 264 -3.75 -24.05 3.08
CA ILE A 264 -4.31 -22.77 3.51
C ILE A 264 -5.18 -22.17 2.41
N MET A 265 -6.40 -21.77 2.75
CA MET A 265 -7.33 -21.12 1.82
C MET A 265 -7.83 -19.78 2.36
N PRO A 266 -8.17 -18.81 1.50
CA PRO A 266 -8.81 -17.56 1.95
C PRO A 266 -10.06 -17.84 2.80
N ASP A 267 -10.19 -17.14 3.93
CA ASP A 267 -11.38 -17.22 4.79
C ASP A 267 -12.31 -16.03 4.55
N CYS A 268 -13.20 -16.18 3.56
CA CYS A 268 -14.16 -15.14 3.19
C CYS A 268 -15.11 -14.74 4.33
N ASP A 269 -15.46 -15.68 5.21
CA ASP A 269 -16.36 -15.41 6.34
C ASP A 269 -15.67 -14.53 7.38
N MET A 270 -14.44 -14.89 7.76
CA MET A 270 -13.63 -14.06 8.67
C MET A 270 -13.36 -12.68 8.07
N LYS A 271 -13.01 -12.62 6.78
CA LYS A 271 -12.80 -11.36 6.05
C LYS A 271 -14.03 -10.46 6.17
N LYS A 272 -15.22 -11.01 5.91
CA LYS A 272 -16.48 -10.27 6.02
C LYS A 272 -16.75 -9.77 7.44
N MET A 273 -16.58 -10.61 8.46
CA MET A 273 -16.76 -10.20 9.86
C MET A 273 -15.86 -9.04 10.27
N VAL A 274 -14.60 -9.05 9.82
CA VAL A 274 -13.66 -7.96 10.08
C VAL A 274 -14.06 -6.68 9.33
N MET A 275 -14.46 -6.80 8.07
CA MET A 275 -14.93 -5.65 7.29
C MET A 275 -16.16 -5.00 7.93
N ASP A 276 -17.11 -5.82 8.40
CA ASP A 276 -18.28 -5.35 9.12
C ASP A 276 -17.87 -4.64 10.41
N TYR A 277 -16.96 -5.22 11.20
CA TYR A 277 -16.43 -4.57 12.41
C TYR A 277 -15.82 -3.19 12.11
N ARG A 278 -14.94 -3.08 11.11
CA ARG A 278 -14.31 -1.81 10.72
C ARG A 278 -15.33 -0.79 10.21
N SER A 279 -16.33 -1.24 9.45
CA SER A 279 -17.45 -0.40 9.01
C SER A 279 -18.24 0.19 10.18
N HIS A 280 -18.46 -0.56 11.27
CA HIS A 280 -19.13 -0.04 12.46
C HIS A 280 -18.28 0.95 13.25
N GLN A 281 -16.94 0.87 13.18
CA GLN A 281 -16.07 1.80 13.89
C GLN A 281 -16.26 3.25 13.43
N ILE A 282 -16.66 3.48 12.18
CA ILE A 282 -16.74 4.82 11.57
C ILE A 282 -18.15 5.42 11.49
N GLN A 283 -19.16 4.76 12.08
CA GLN A 283 -20.56 5.23 12.07
C GLN A 283 -20.83 6.32 13.11
#